data_AF-A0A3A9H430-F1
#
_entry.id   AF-A0A3A9H430-F1
#
_cell.length_a   1.000
_cell.length_b   1.000
_cell.length_c   1.000
_cell.angle_alpha   90.00
_cell.angle_beta   90.00
_cell.angle_gamma   90.00
#
_symmetry.space_group_name_H-M   'P 1'
#
loop_
_entity.id
_entity.type
_entity.pdbx_description
1 polymer ?
#
loop_
_entity_poly.entity_id
_entity_poly.type
_entity_poly.pdbx_seq_one_letter_code
_entity_poly.pdbx_strand_id
1 'polypeptide(L)'
;MLLAFIIGKLNRMEKIFMRTVTETYNVYTYPELSEEAKEKVNQWYLDDPCRNDEFSKIYTEDLHNIFSNSNLKMQYSLGYCQGDGLNIYGKLDLMDVFKVIRNKLYCGETFKDFWDYMTEHEQKTIEAYMEVCGRTVTLPYNDGHYNYCVSDKTDFAEGWIYDLEYQQYKNIQVDTIRKMEKLVADMFVMLSKQYEEYGYKYFYEADEEEVTETCEANGWEFLEDGTFYAA
;
A
#
# COMPACT_ATOMS: atom_id res chain seq x y z
N MET A 1 41.78 37.50 60.59
CA MET A 1 40.38 37.94 60.44
C MET A 1 40.42 39.28 59.72
N LEU A 2 39.85 39.53 58.56
CA LEU A 2 38.87 38.84 57.74
C LEU A 2 39.10 39.29 56.27
N LEU A 3 39.00 38.32 55.37
CA LEU A 3 38.66 38.34 53.93
C LEU A 3 39.13 39.52 53.04
N ALA A 4 40.10 39.34 52.15
CA ALA A 4 40.15 38.48 50.96
C ALA A 4 39.40 39.05 49.72
N PHE A 5 40.22 39.43 48.73
CA PHE A 5 40.04 39.10 47.31
C PHE A 5 38.69 39.45 46.65
N ILE A 6 38.57 40.69 46.18
CA ILE A 6 37.58 41.03 45.12
C ILE A 6 38.28 41.82 44.01
N ILE A 7 39.35 41.27 43.43
CA ILE A 7 39.77 41.63 42.06
C ILE A 7 40.41 40.37 41.48
N GLY A 8 39.79 39.78 40.45
CA GLY A 8 40.42 38.67 39.71
C GLY A 8 39.57 37.43 39.47
N LYS A 9 38.29 37.58 39.13
CA LYS A 9 37.68 36.65 38.18
C LYS A 9 37.56 37.37 36.84
N LEU A 10 38.72 37.53 36.20
CA LEU A 10 38.77 37.79 34.76
C LEU A 10 38.16 36.54 34.12
N ASN A 11 36.95 36.67 33.56
CA ASN A 11 36.34 35.65 32.74
C ASN A 11 37.34 35.29 31.63
N ARG A 12 37.96 34.12 31.76
CA ARG A 12 38.76 33.52 30.71
C ARG A 12 37.75 32.99 29.68
N MET A 13 37.22 33.89 28.87
CA MET A 13 36.54 33.51 27.64
C MET A 13 37.60 32.83 26.78
N GLU A 14 37.55 31.50 26.72
CA GLU A 14 38.27 30.75 25.70
C GLU A 14 37.85 31.35 24.36
N LYS A 15 38.81 31.97 23.67
CA LYS A 15 38.61 32.43 22.29
C LYS A 15 38.28 31.19 21.47
N ILE A 16 37.01 31.00 21.17
CA ILE A 16 36.58 30.06 20.14
C ILE A 16 37.15 30.63 18.83
N PHE A 17 38.24 30.03 18.35
CA PHE A 17 38.77 30.35 17.04
C PHE A 17 37.82 29.76 16.00
N MET A 18 36.94 30.60 15.46
CA MET A 18 36.14 30.26 14.31
C MET A 18 37.08 30.17 13.10
N ARG A 19 37.16 28.98 12.50
CA ARG A 19 37.87 28.75 11.25
C ARG A 19 36.85 28.54 10.16
N THR A 20 36.91 29.37 9.12
CA THR A 20 36.12 29.19 7.91
C THR A 20 36.91 28.36 6.92
N VAL A 21 36.29 27.33 6.36
CA VAL A 21 36.80 26.53 5.24
C VAL A 21 35.79 26.69 4.10
N THR A 22 36.29 26.86 2.88
CA THR A 22 35.46 26.93 1.67
C THR A 22 35.92 25.81 0.76
N GLU A 23 34.98 24.98 0.34
CA GLU A 23 35.21 23.87 -0.58
C GLU A 23 34.28 24.03 -1.79
N THR A 24 34.75 23.61 -2.96
CA THR A 24 34.00 23.64 -4.21
C THR A 24 33.82 22.20 -4.66
N TYR A 25 32.57 21.85 -4.97
CA TYR A 25 32.17 20.52 -5.42
C TYR A 25 31.59 20.63 -6.82
N ASN A 26 31.90 19.66 -7.68
CA ASN A 26 31.13 19.41 -8.89
C ASN A 26 29.98 18.49 -8.51
N VAL A 27 28.77 18.90 -8.84
CA VAL A 27 27.54 18.17 -8.56
C VAL A 27 26.81 17.90 -9.87
N TYR A 28 26.09 16.79 -9.90
CA TYR A 28 25.50 16.21 -11.09
C TYR A 28 24.06 15.79 -10.79
N THR A 29 23.19 15.92 -11.79
CA THR A 29 21.87 15.29 -11.78
C THR A 29 22.00 13.80 -12.10
N TYR A 30 21.01 12.99 -11.72
CA TYR A 30 21.04 11.55 -11.93
C TYR A 30 21.32 11.12 -13.41
N PRO A 31 20.70 11.75 -14.43
CA PRO A 31 20.99 11.40 -15.84
C PRO A 31 22.43 11.71 -16.30
N GLU A 32 23.14 12.60 -15.60
CA GLU A 32 24.52 13.01 -15.94
C GLU A 32 25.58 12.07 -15.36
N LEU A 33 25.19 11.17 -14.45
CA LEU A 33 26.08 10.23 -13.79
C LEU A 33 26.53 9.09 -14.73
N SER A 34 27.70 8.52 -14.42
CA SER A 34 28.12 7.25 -15.01
C SER A 34 27.22 6.10 -14.53
N GLU A 35 27.16 5.00 -15.28
CA GLU A 35 26.34 3.84 -14.89
C GLU A 35 26.72 3.27 -13.51
N GLU A 36 28.01 3.23 -13.16
CA GLU A 36 28.48 2.80 -11.83
C GLU A 36 27.98 3.75 -10.72
N ALA A 37 27.98 5.06 -10.98
CA ALA A 37 27.45 6.04 -10.04
C ALA A 37 25.92 5.97 -9.93
N LYS A 38 25.21 5.71 -11.04
CA LYS A 38 23.75 5.49 -11.04
C LYS A 38 23.37 4.27 -10.23
N GLU A 39 24.11 3.16 -10.30
CA GLU A 39 23.86 1.96 -9.48
C GLU A 39 23.90 2.29 -7.97
N LYS A 40 24.83 3.15 -7.55
CA LYS A 40 24.92 3.60 -6.15
C LYS A 40 23.74 4.50 -5.78
N VAL A 41 23.31 5.40 -6.66
CA VAL A 41 22.12 6.23 -6.44
C VAL A 41 20.85 5.37 -6.38
N ASN A 42 20.73 4.36 -7.25
CA ASN A 42 19.62 3.42 -7.25
C ASN A 42 19.53 2.64 -5.93
N GLN A 43 20.66 2.17 -5.40
CA GLN A 43 20.65 1.53 -4.08
C GLN A 43 20.27 2.52 -2.98
N TRP A 44 20.83 3.73 -3.00
CA TRP A 44 20.46 4.78 -2.04
C TRP A 44 18.97 5.12 -2.08
N TYR A 45 18.39 5.15 -3.28
CA TYR A 45 16.96 5.36 -3.51
C TYR A 45 16.12 4.22 -2.93
N LEU A 46 16.48 2.96 -3.25
CA LEU A 46 15.76 1.78 -2.75
C LEU A 46 15.87 1.61 -1.23
N ASP A 47 16.97 2.05 -0.64
CA ASP A 47 17.21 2.00 0.80
C ASP A 47 16.44 3.07 1.60
N ASP A 48 15.70 3.98 0.94
CA ASP A 48 14.91 5.00 1.63
C ASP A 48 13.78 4.35 2.47
N PRO A 49 13.82 4.48 3.81
CA PRO A 49 12.80 3.91 4.68
C PRO A 49 11.40 4.49 4.43
N CYS A 50 11.28 5.68 3.83
CA CYS A 50 10.00 6.31 3.53
C CYS A 50 9.20 5.55 2.47
N ARG A 51 9.86 4.76 1.61
CA ARG A 51 9.21 3.95 0.56
C ARG A 51 8.15 3.01 1.13
N ASN A 52 8.36 2.48 2.33
CA ASN A 52 7.38 1.59 2.96
C ASN A 52 6.04 2.31 3.24
N ASP A 53 6.13 3.52 3.80
CA ASP A 53 4.95 4.34 4.09
C ASP A 53 4.28 4.84 2.80
N GLU A 54 5.06 5.16 1.77
CA GLU A 54 4.55 5.57 0.46
C GLU A 54 3.80 4.44 -0.25
N PHE A 55 4.40 3.26 -0.33
CA PHE A 55 3.73 2.07 -0.86
C PHE A 55 2.38 1.82 -0.17
N SER A 56 2.38 1.85 1.17
CA SER A 56 1.15 1.69 1.96
C SER A 56 0.08 2.73 1.59
N LYS A 57 0.46 4.00 1.40
CA LYS A 57 -0.46 5.08 1.04
C LYS A 57 -1.00 4.90 -0.39
N ILE A 58 -0.12 4.65 -1.36
CA ILE A 58 -0.48 4.51 -2.78
C ILE A 58 -1.56 3.44 -2.96
N TYR A 59 -1.32 2.23 -2.44
CA TYR A 59 -2.23 1.11 -2.66
C TYR A 59 -3.44 1.12 -1.72
N THR A 60 -3.37 1.78 -0.56
CA THR A 60 -4.58 2.06 0.23
C THR A 60 -5.49 3.07 -0.49
N GLU A 61 -4.92 4.08 -1.13
CA GLU A 61 -5.67 5.05 -1.94
C GLU A 61 -6.25 4.38 -3.20
N ASP A 62 -5.50 3.49 -3.86
CA ASP A 62 -6.01 2.71 -5.00
C ASP A 62 -7.20 1.83 -4.59
N LEU A 63 -7.13 1.15 -3.43
CA LEU A 63 -8.27 0.42 -2.88
C LEU A 63 -9.47 1.33 -2.62
N HIS A 64 -9.24 2.55 -2.11
CA HIS A 64 -10.31 3.52 -1.90
C HIS A 64 -10.92 3.99 -3.24
N ASN A 65 -10.12 4.18 -4.26
CA ASN A 65 -10.59 4.56 -5.60
C ASN A 65 -11.44 3.44 -6.24
N ILE A 66 -11.03 2.18 -6.08
CA ILE A 66 -11.78 1.04 -6.61
C ILE A 66 -13.04 0.78 -5.77
N PHE A 67 -12.91 0.77 -4.44
CA PHE A 67 -13.94 0.40 -3.48
C PHE A 67 -14.28 1.57 -2.53
N SER A 68 -14.84 2.63 -3.09
CA SER A 68 -15.06 3.93 -2.42
C SER A 68 -15.94 3.91 -1.17
N ASN A 69 -16.85 2.94 -1.04
CA ASN A 69 -17.73 2.81 0.14
C ASN A 69 -17.16 1.82 1.17
N SER A 70 -16.02 1.20 0.87
CA SER A 70 -15.39 0.18 1.68
C SER A 70 -14.31 0.79 2.58
N ASN A 71 -14.02 0.11 3.69
CA ASN A 71 -12.90 0.41 4.57
C ASN A 71 -11.93 -0.76 4.52
N LEU A 72 -11.12 -0.76 3.47
CA LEU A 72 -10.13 -1.78 3.17
C LEU A 72 -8.75 -1.31 3.55
N LYS A 73 -7.91 -2.26 3.95
CA LYS A 73 -6.52 -2.05 4.34
C LYS A 73 -5.67 -3.17 3.80
N MET A 74 -4.36 -2.97 3.87
CA MET A 74 -3.38 -3.97 3.50
C MET A 74 -2.51 -4.36 4.68
N GLN A 75 -2.01 -5.57 4.61
CA GLN A 75 -0.86 -6.06 5.38
C GLN A 75 0.06 -6.74 4.36
N TYR A 76 1.36 -6.55 4.48
CA TYR A 76 2.32 -7.16 3.57
C TYR A 76 3.65 -7.41 4.25
N SER A 77 4.35 -8.45 3.79
CA SER A 77 5.77 -8.70 4.03
C SER A 77 6.32 -9.09 2.68
N LEU A 78 7.32 -8.36 2.18
CA LEU A 78 7.85 -8.55 0.83
C LEU A 78 9.37 -8.68 0.86
N GLY A 79 9.90 -9.41 1.84
CA GLY A 79 11.33 -9.63 2.06
C GLY A 79 11.94 -10.81 1.27
N TYR A 80 11.22 -11.38 0.29
CA TYR A 80 11.57 -12.63 -0.41
C TYR A 80 11.78 -13.86 0.51
N CYS A 81 11.02 -13.94 1.59
CA CYS A 81 11.04 -15.02 2.58
C CYS A 81 9.79 -15.94 2.48
N GLN A 82 9.89 -17.16 3.01
CA GLN A 82 8.75 -18.07 3.05
C GLN A 82 7.65 -17.52 3.97
N GLY A 83 6.45 -17.33 3.43
CA GLY A 83 5.29 -16.76 4.15
C GLY A 83 5.11 -15.25 3.96
N ASP A 84 5.97 -14.65 3.12
CA ASP A 84 5.74 -13.33 2.55
C ASP A 84 4.52 -13.32 1.62
N GLY A 85 4.05 -12.11 1.37
CA GLY A 85 2.97 -11.82 0.46
C GLY A 85 2.20 -10.59 0.92
N LEU A 86 1.09 -10.35 0.25
CA LEU A 86 0.18 -9.25 0.54
C LEU A 86 -1.22 -9.80 0.80
N ASN A 87 -1.91 -9.22 1.78
CA ASN A 87 -3.30 -9.52 2.06
C ASN A 87 -4.09 -8.22 2.20
N ILE A 88 -5.23 -8.18 1.52
CA ILE A 88 -6.23 -7.12 1.66
C ILE A 88 -7.29 -7.59 2.66
N TYR A 89 -7.60 -6.76 3.65
CA TYR A 89 -8.56 -7.07 4.70
C TYR A 89 -9.42 -5.86 5.05
N GLY A 90 -10.48 -6.08 5.84
CA GLY A 90 -11.31 -5.00 6.37
C GLY A 90 -12.78 -5.18 6.06
N LYS A 91 -13.48 -4.08 5.85
CA LYS A 91 -14.93 -4.05 5.61
C LYS A 91 -15.19 -3.68 4.15
N LEU A 92 -15.76 -4.63 3.41
CA LEU A 92 -16.10 -4.48 2.00
C LEU A 92 -17.58 -4.19 1.83
N ASP A 93 -17.91 -3.11 1.13
CA ASP A 93 -19.26 -2.82 0.67
C ASP A 93 -19.55 -3.58 -0.63
N LEU A 94 -20.54 -4.48 -0.62
CA LEU A 94 -20.84 -5.31 -1.78
C LEU A 94 -21.37 -4.49 -2.97
N MET A 95 -21.84 -3.25 -2.77
CA MET A 95 -22.19 -2.36 -3.87
C MET A 95 -20.96 -1.90 -4.67
N ASP A 96 -19.79 -1.82 -4.03
CA ASP A 96 -18.56 -1.53 -4.76
C ASP A 96 -18.16 -2.71 -5.65
N VAL A 97 -18.38 -3.95 -5.19
CA VAL A 97 -18.18 -5.16 -6.02
C VAL A 97 -19.09 -5.11 -7.25
N PHE A 98 -20.37 -4.79 -7.07
CA PHE A 98 -21.29 -4.63 -8.19
C PHE A 98 -20.94 -3.48 -9.13
N LYS A 99 -20.44 -2.36 -8.61
CA LYS A 99 -19.93 -1.25 -9.43
C LYS A 99 -18.82 -1.74 -10.36
N VAL A 100 -17.87 -2.50 -9.83
CA VAL A 100 -16.73 -3.05 -10.58
C VAL A 100 -17.17 -4.02 -11.67
N ILE A 101 -18.06 -4.97 -11.37
CA ILE A 101 -18.46 -5.98 -12.38
C ILE A 101 -19.49 -5.46 -13.40
N ARG A 102 -20.30 -4.45 -13.05
CA ARG A 102 -21.29 -3.86 -13.96
C ARG A 102 -20.69 -2.82 -14.90
N ASN A 103 -19.79 -2.00 -14.39
CA ASN A 103 -19.15 -0.94 -15.19
C ASN A 103 -17.80 -1.43 -15.72
N LYS A 104 -17.82 -2.06 -16.89
CA LYS A 104 -16.65 -2.60 -17.59
C LYS A 104 -15.57 -1.56 -17.94
N LEU A 105 -15.85 -0.26 -17.79
CA LEU A 105 -14.88 0.82 -18.00
C LEU A 105 -14.29 1.38 -16.71
N TYR A 106 -14.84 1.04 -15.53
CA TYR A 106 -14.51 1.70 -14.26
C TYR A 106 -13.06 1.45 -13.83
N CYS A 107 -12.57 0.22 -14.00
CA CYS A 107 -11.21 -0.21 -13.60
C CYS A 107 -10.43 -0.80 -14.78
N GLY A 108 -10.68 -0.32 -16.00
CA GLY A 108 -10.10 -0.90 -17.22
C GLY A 108 -10.37 -2.40 -17.32
N GLU A 109 -9.35 -3.18 -17.69
CA GLU A 109 -9.46 -4.63 -17.85
C GLU A 109 -9.16 -5.44 -16.57
N THR A 110 -8.82 -4.80 -15.44
CA THR A 110 -8.35 -5.47 -14.21
C THR A 110 -9.30 -6.57 -13.73
N PHE A 111 -10.61 -6.35 -13.85
CA PHE A 111 -11.64 -7.29 -13.36
C PHE A 111 -12.42 -7.98 -14.48
N LYS A 112 -11.86 -8.06 -15.70
CA LYS A 112 -12.59 -8.59 -16.86
C LYS A 112 -13.10 -10.02 -16.69
N ASP A 113 -12.36 -10.85 -15.98
CA ASP A 113 -12.71 -12.26 -15.73
C ASP A 113 -13.93 -12.40 -14.81
N PHE A 114 -14.34 -11.32 -14.13
CA PHE A 114 -15.46 -11.30 -13.19
C PHE A 114 -16.74 -10.66 -13.75
N TRP A 115 -16.66 -9.98 -14.89
CA TRP A 115 -17.78 -9.19 -15.45
C TRP A 115 -19.05 -10.00 -15.68
N ASP A 116 -18.90 -11.25 -16.10
CA ASP A 116 -20.03 -12.14 -16.41
C ASP A 116 -20.14 -13.28 -15.38
N TYR A 117 -19.47 -13.15 -14.22
CA TYR A 117 -19.46 -14.17 -13.17
C TYR A 117 -20.87 -14.39 -12.60
N MET A 118 -21.61 -13.31 -12.36
CA MET A 118 -23.00 -13.34 -11.88
C MET A 118 -23.94 -12.71 -12.90
N THR A 119 -25.07 -13.37 -13.15
CA THR A 119 -26.17 -12.83 -13.96
C THR A 119 -26.83 -11.63 -13.28
N GLU A 120 -27.54 -10.80 -14.05
CA GLU A 120 -28.28 -9.66 -13.50
C GLU A 120 -29.33 -10.08 -12.44
N HIS A 121 -29.99 -11.22 -12.65
CA HIS A 121 -30.94 -11.79 -11.69
C HIS A 121 -30.27 -12.20 -10.37
N GLU A 122 -29.11 -12.85 -10.45
CA GLU A 122 -28.32 -13.22 -9.27
C GLU A 122 -27.87 -11.96 -8.51
N GLN A 123 -27.38 -10.94 -9.21
CA GLN A 123 -26.96 -9.68 -8.57
C GLN A 123 -28.15 -8.97 -7.86
N LYS A 124 -29.31 -8.85 -8.53
CA LYS A 124 -30.52 -8.26 -7.91
C LYS A 124 -31.03 -9.08 -6.72
N THR A 125 -30.87 -10.39 -6.77
CA THR A 125 -31.22 -11.28 -5.66
C THR A 125 -30.35 -10.97 -4.43
N ILE A 126 -29.04 -10.83 -4.62
CA ILE A 126 -28.12 -10.45 -3.53
C ILE A 126 -28.44 -9.06 -2.99
N GLU A 127 -28.70 -8.06 -3.84
CA GLU A 127 -29.12 -6.72 -3.39
C GLU A 127 -30.37 -6.79 -2.49
N ALA A 128 -31.35 -7.61 -2.86
CA ALA A 128 -32.55 -7.79 -2.04
C ALA A 128 -32.25 -8.45 -0.68
N TYR A 129 -31.25 -9.31 -0.59
CA TYR A 129 -30.81 -9.94 0.67
C TYR A 129 -29.98 -8.98 1.55
N MET A 130 -29.31 -7.98 0.98
CA MET A 130 -28.57 -6.96 1.75
C MET A 130 -29.46 -6.16 2.70
N GLU A 131 -30.76 -6.02 2.39
CA GLU A 131 -31.73 -5.36 3.28
C GLU A 131 -31.88 -6.08 4.63
N VAL A 132 -31.62 -7.39 4.66
CA VAL A 132 -31.68 -8.23 5.87
C VAL A 132 -30.30 -8.47 6.45
N CYS A 133 -29.37 -8.91 5.61
CA CYS A 133 -28.05 -9.39 6.03
C CYS A 133 -27.00 -8.27 6.16
N GLY A 134 -27.36 -7.05 5.75
CA GLY A 134 -26.44 -5.93 5.63
C GLY A 134 -25.67 -5.93 4.31
N ARG A 135 -25.17 -4.76 3.94
CA ARG A 135 -24.43 -4.53 2.69
C ARG A 135 -22.93 -4.78 2.78
N THR A 136 -22.41 -4.91 3.99
CA THR A 136 -20.97 -4.92 4.26
C THR A 136 -20.54 -6.29 4.77
N VAL A 137 -19.51 -6.87 4.17
CA VAL A 137 -18.88 -8.12 4.60
C VAL A 137 -17.48 -7.87 5.14
N THR A 138 -16.93 -8.83 5.89
CA THR A 138 -15.56 -8.75 6.41
C THR A 138 -14.62 -9.59 5.56
N LEU A 139 -13.56 -8.96 5.06
CA LEU A 139 -12.41 -9.66 4.50
C LEU A 139 -11.44 -10.00 5.64
N PRO A 140 -10.91 -11.23 5.67
CA PRO A 140 -10.10 -11.72 6.78
C PRO A 140 -8.73 -11.04 6.85
N TYR A 141 -8.34 -10.67 8.06
CA TYR A 141 -6.95 -10.36 8.42
C TYR A 141 -6.17 -11.67 8.57
N ASN A 142 -4.92 -11.75 8.12
CA ASN A 142 -4.09 -12.92 8.42
C ASN A 142 -3.48 -12.72 9.81
N ASP A 143 -4.09 -13.36 10.80
CA ASP A 143 -3.65 -13.33 12.20
C ASP A 143 -2.44 -14.23 12.48
N GLY A 144 -2.02 -15.03 11.49
CA GLY A 144 -0.76 -15.77 11.53
C GLY A 144 0.46 -14.84 11.54
N HIS A 145 1.63 -15.40 11.82
CA HIS A 145 2.92 -14.70 11.69
C HIS A 145 3.31 -14.37 10.24
N TYR A 146 2.36 -14.36 9.31
CA TYR A 146 2.55 -14.30 7.87
C TYR A 146 1.61 -13.28 7.24
N ASN A 147 2.01 -12.73 6.09
CA ASN A 147 1.27 -11.66 5.43
C ASN A 147 0.67 -12.06 4.08
N TYR A 148 0.81 -13.32 3.66
CA TYR A 148 0.18 -13.84 2.45
C TYR A 148 -1.35 -13.74 2.49
N CYS A 149 -1.96 -13.67 1.30
CA CYS A 149 -3.39 -13.55 1.10
C CYS A 149 -4.18 -14.71 1.72
N VAL A 150 -5.22 -14.36 2.50
CA VAL A 150 -6.17 -15.31 3.10
C VAL A 150 -7.62 -15.01 2.69
N SER A 151 -7.80 -14.28 1.58
CA SER A 151 -9.13 -13.91 1.08
C SER A 151 -9.99 -15.12 0.68
N ASP A 152 -9.37 -16.27 0.44
CA ASP A 152 -10.05 -17.57 0.25
C ASP A 152 -10.79 -18.06 1.50
N LYS A 153 -10.48 -17.50 2.68
CA LYS A 153 -11.17 -17.74 3.95
C LYS A 153 -12.33 -16.77 4.21
N THR A 154 -12.74 -15.98 3.22
CA THR A 154 -13.95 -15.14 3.33
C THR A 154 -15.15 -16.04 3.60
N ASP A 155 -15.89 -15.74 4.67
CA ASP A 155 -17.01 -16.57 5.14
C ASP A 155 -18.15 -15.65 5.64
N PHE A 156 -19.15 -15.45 4.78
CA PHE A 156 -20.38 -14.73 5.12
C PHE A 156 -21.65 -15.43 4.61
N ALA A 157 -21.54 -16.38 3.68
CA ALA A 157 -22.67 -17.01 3.02
C ALA A 157 -23.56 -17.78 4.01
N GLU A 158 -22.97 -18.59 4.88
CA GLU A 158 -23.72 -19.39 5.85
C GLU A 158 -24.41 -18.50 6.90
N GLY A 159 -23.77 -17.38 7.29
CA GLY A 159 -24.38 -16.37 8.15
C GLY A 159 -25.59 -15.71 7.49
N TRP A 160 -25.49 -15.33 6.22
CA TRP A 160 -26.60 -14.76 5.46
C TRP A 160 -27.76 -15.73 5.29
N ILE A 161 -27.47 -17.00 4.99
CA ILE A 161 -28.49 -18.05 4.87
C ILE A 161 -29.26 -18.18 6.18
N TYR A 162 -28.55 -18.25 7.31
CA TYR A 162 -29.15 -18.30 8.64
C TYR A 162 -30.05 -17.08 8.93
N ASP A 163 -29.58 -15.87 8.64
CA ASP A 163 -30.34 -14.64 8.88
C ASP A 163 -31.62 -14.59 8.05
N LEU A 164 -31.57 -15.00 6.78
CA LEU A 164 -32.74 -15.07 5.90
C LEU A 164 -33.75 -16.12 6.37
N GLU A 165 -33.29 -17.30 6.78
CA GLU A 165 -34.14 -18.35 7.35
C GLU A 165 -34.83 -17.88 8.63
N TYR A 166 -34.09 -17.19 9.50
CA TYR A 166 -34.62 -16.61 10.73
C TYR A 166 -35.70 -15.57 10.46
N GLN A 167 -35.53 -14.74 9.41
CA GLN A 167 -36.56 -13.80 8.94
C GLN A 167 -37.67 -14.45 8.11
N GLN A 168 -37.73 -15.78 8.05
CA GLN A 168 -38.76 -16.56 7.36
C GLN A 168 -38.83 -16.31 5.86
N TYR A 169 -37.72 -15.92 5.23
CA TYR A 169 -37.64 -15.87 3.76
C TYR A 169 -37.89 -17.27 3.17
N LYS A 170 -38.62 -17.32 2.07
CA LYS A 170 -38.91 -18.56 1.34
C LYS A 170 -38.11 -18.61 0.05
N ASN A 171 -37.77 -19.82 -0.40
CA ASN A 171 -37.05 -20.06 -1.66
C ASN A 171 -35.71 -19.28 -1.72
N ILE A 172 -34.94 -19.30 -0.63
CA ILE A 172 -33.63 -18.65 -0.56
C ILE A 172 -32.72 -19.24 -1.64
N GLN A 173 -32.14 -18.39 -2.48
CA GLN A 173 -31.21 -18.80 -3.53
C GLN A 173 -29.80 -19.01 -2.94
N VAL A 174 -29.63 -20.12 -2.22
CA VAL A 174 -28.38 -20.48 -1.51
C VAL A 174 -27.16 -20.47 -2.44
N ASP A 175 -27.29 -21.05 -3.63
CA ASP A 175 -26.19 -21.11 -4.60
C ASP A 175 -25.75 -19.71 -5.06
N THR A 176 -26.70 -18.77 -5.18
CA THR A 176 -26.40 -17.37 -5.50
C THR A 176 -25.61 -16.68 -4.39
N ILE A 177 -25.93 -16.94 -3.13
CA ILE A 177 -25.21 -16.39 -1.97
C ILE A 177 -23.77 -16.91 -1.94
N ARG A 178 -23.58 -18.24 -2.04
CA ARG A 178 -22.24 -18.86 -2.06
C ARG A 178 -21.42 -18.42 -3.28
N LYS A 179 -22.08 -18.17 -4.41
CA LYS A 179 -21.45 -17.63 -5.61
C LYS A 179 -20.97 -16.19 -5.41
N MET A 180 -21.71 -15.36 -4.67
CA MET A 180 -21.27 -14.02 -4.30
C MET A 180 -20.04 -14.06 -3.38
N GLU A 181 -20.03 -14.93 -2.38
CA GLU A 181 -18.86 -15.14 -1.52
C GLU A 181 -17.63 -15.56 -2.31
N LYS A 182 -17.80 -16.52 -3.22
CA LYS A 182 -16.71 -16.96 -4.09
C LYS A 182 -16.21 -15.85 -5.02
N LEU A 183 -17.11 -15.06 -5.60
CA LEU A 183 -16.75 -13.89 -6.42
C LEU A 183 -15.86 -12.93 -5.61
N VAL A 184 -16.27 -12.59 -4.39
CA VAL A 184 -15.51 -11.71 -3.50
C VAL A 184 -14.13 -12.32 -3.20
N ALA A 185 -14.08 -13.58 -2.75
CA ALA A 185 -12.83 -14.25 -2.44
C ALA A 185 -11.86 -14.26 -3.64
N ASP A 186 -12.33 -14.67 -4.82
CA ASP A 186 -11.52 -14.76 -6.04
C ASP A 186 -11.00 -13.38 -6.49
N MET A 187 -11.83 -12.32 -6.39
CA MET A 187 -11.43 -10.95 -6.72
C MET A 187 -10.29 -10.45 -5.83
N PHE A 188 -10.37 -10.69 -4.51
CA PHE A 188 -9.37 -10.21 -3.57
C PHE A 188 -8.10 -11.09 -3.54
N VAL A 189 -8.20 -12.38 -3.90
CA VAL A 189 -7.03 -13.21 -4.20
C VAL A 189 -6.27 -12.65 -5.41
N MET A 190 -6.99 -12.35 -6.49
CA MET A 190 -6.39 -11.77 -7.71
C MET A 190 -5.72 -10.42 -7.39
N LEU A 191 -6.45 -9.50 -6.75
CA LEU A 191 -5.94 -8.15 -6.47
C LEU A 191 -4.76 -8.17 -5.49
N SER A 192 -4.80 -9.01 -4.45
CA SER A 192 -3.68 -9.15 -3.51
C SER A 192 -2.41 -9.62 -4.21
N LYS A 193 -2.53 -10.59 -5.13
CA LYS A 193 -1.41 -11.08 -5.93
C LYS A 193 -0.84 -9.98 -6.84
N GLN A 194 -1.71 -9.20 -7.48
CA GLN A 194 -1.28 -8.10 -8.34
C GLN A 194 -0.50 -7.03 -7.57
N TYR A 195 -0.99 -6.62 -6.40
CA TYR A 195 -0.28 -5.66 -5.55
C TYR A 195 1.00 -6.23 -4.94
N GLU A 196 1.03 -7.54 -4.64
CA GLU A 196 2.26 -8.22 -4.23
C GLU A 196 3.34 -8.14 -5.34
N GLU A 197 2.98 -8.43 -6.59
CA GLU A 197 3.88 -8.30 -7.74
C GLU A 197 4.37 -6.85 -7.92
N TYR A 198 3.49 -5.87 -7.73
CA TYR A 198 3.88 -4.46 -7.77
C TYR A 198 4.80 -4.05 -6.62
N GLY A 199 4.56 -4.58 -5.42
CA GLY A 199 5.43 -4.33 -4.27
C GLY A 199 6.84 -4.86 -4.49
N TYR A 200 7.00 -6.05 -5.05
CA TYR A 200 8.34 -6.55 -5.39
C TYR A 200 9.07 -5.64 -6.38
N LYS A 201 8.39 -5.13 -7.40
CA LYS A 201 9.00 -4.15 -8.31
C LYS A 201 9.36 -2.87 -7.58
N TYR A 202 8.43 -2.30 -6.83
CA TYR A 202 8.61 -1.05 -6.12
C TYR A 202 9.74 -1.07 -5.08
N PHE A 203 9.94 -2.19 -4.37
CA PHE A 203 10.96 -2.30 -3.32
C PHE A 203 12.34 -2.76 -3.82
N TYR A 204 12.44 -3.34 -5.03
CA TYR A 204 13.68 -3.98 -5.48
C TYR A 204 14.14 -3.60 -6.89
N GLU A 205 13.30 -2.92 -7.67
CA GLU A 205 13.64 -2.44 -9.00
C GLU A 205 13.67 -0.91 -8.97
N ALA A 206 14.85 -0.34 -9.23
CA ALA A 206 14.99 1.10 -9.44
C ALA A 206 14.71 1.40 -10.91
N ASP A 207 13.51 1.91 -11.18
CA ASP A 207 13.13 2.35 -12.52
C ASP A 207 13.83 3.69 -12.86
N GLU A 208 14.54 3.74 -13.98
CA GLU A 208 15.37 4.91 -14.34
C GLU A 208 14.53 6.18 -14.51
N GLU A 209 13.31 6.06 -15.04
CA GLU A 209 12.37 7.17 -15.22
C GLU A 209 11.86 7.65 -13.86
N GLU A 210 11.40 6.73 -13.00
CA GLU A 210 10.94 7.04 -11.62
C GLU A 210 12.04 7.71 -10.78
N VAL A 211 13.27 7.19 -10.82
CA VAL A 211 14.41 7.75 -10.08
C VAL A 211 14.75 9.14 -10.60
N THR A 212 14.75 9.32 -11.93
CA THR A 212 15.02 10.63 -12.55
C THR A 212 13.98 11.66 -12.13
N GLU A 213 12.69 11.36 -12.31
CA GLU A 213 11.59 12.26 -11.96
C GLU A 213 11.60 12.61 -10.47
N THR A 214 11.88 11.62 -9.61
CA THR A 214 11.94 11.85 -8.16
C THR A 214 13.13 12.74 -7.78
N CYS A 215 14.31 12.51 -8.36
CA CYS A 215 15.48 13.36 -8.14
C CYS A 215 15.23 14.79 -8.61
N GLU A 216 14.64 14.97 -9.80
CA GLU A 216 14.30 16.29 -10.35
C GLU A 216 13.29 17.04 -9.49
N ALA A 217 12.21 16.36 -9.07
CA ALA A 217 11.16 16.95 -8.24
C ALA A 217 11.68 17.45 -6.88
N ASN A 218 12.69 16.77 -6.33
CA ASN A 218 13.30 17.13 -5.05
C ASN A 218 14.55 18.02 -5.18
N GLY A 219 15.04 18.25 -6.41
CA GLY A 219 16.30 18.95 -6.66
C GLY A 219 17.51 18.22 -6.08
N TRP A 220 17.48 16.89 -6.08
CA TRP A 220 18.58 16.07 -5.58
C TRP A 220 19.74 16.05 -6.57
N GLU A 221 20.93 16.27 -6.04
CA GLU A 221 22.18 16.26 -6.79
C GLU A 221 23.17 15.30 -6.14
N PHE A 222 24.15 14.85 -6.93
CA PHE A 222 25.10 13.82 -6.55
C PHE A 222 26.53 14.23 -6.91
N LEU A 223 27.50 13.73 -6.15
CA LEU A 223 28.92 13.80 -6.54
C LEU A 223 29.19 12.85 -7.72
N GLU A 224 30.34 13.01 -8.37
CA GLU A 224 30.77 12.20 -9.54
C GLU A 224 30.70 10.67 -9.28
N ASP A 225 30.87 10.25 -8.02
CA ASP A 225 30.81 8.85 -7.59
C ASP A 225 29.40 8.37 -7.17
N GLY A 226 28.35 9.17 -7.41
CA GLY A 226 26.96 8.87 -7.04
C GLY A 226 26.60 9.10 -5.57
N THR A 227 27.49 9.71 -4.77
CA THR A 227 27.15 10.06 -3.37
C THR A 227 26.15 11.23 -3.35
N PHE A 228 25.04 11.07 -2.61
CA PHE A 228 24.07 12.14 -2.39
C PHE A 228 24.73 13.40 -1.82
N TYR A 229 24.51 14.54 -2.48
CA TYR A 229 25.02 15.84 -2.04
C TYR A 229 23.95 16.58 -1.22
N ALA A 230 24.22 16.74 0.08
CA ALA A 230 23.41 17.54 0.99
C ALA A 230 24.13 18.86 1.29
N ALA A 231 23.54 19.98 0.87
CA ALA A 231 24.05 21.33 1.10
C ALA A 231 23.77 21.87 2.52
#